data_AF-A0A965MEF3-F1
#
_entry.id   AF-A0A965MEF3-F1
#
_cell.length_a   1.000
_cell.length_b   1.000
_cell.length_c   1.000
_cell.angle_alpha   90.00
_cell.angle_beta   90.00
_cell.angle_gamma   90.00
#
_symmetry.space_group_name_H-M   'P 1'
#
loop_
_entity.id
_entity.type
_entity.pdbx_description
1 polymer ?
#
loop_
_entity_poly.entity_id
_entity_poly.type
_entity_poly.pdbx_seq_one_letter_code
_entity_poly.pdbx_strand_id
1 'polypeptide(L)'
;MAHYQPSLSWMEAYRHAVNSDKEMEVVGDWFTEDFKISFEGTDYLISVRGGKIVEIAENPRFDRPVAFTLRAPMSVWNKFINPNPPPLY
;
A
#
# COMPACT_ATOMS: atom_id res chain seq x y z
N MET A 1 11.63 -15.40 14.46
CA MET A 1 10.31 -14.76 14.62
C MET A 1 9.72 -14.61 13.23
N ALA A 2 8.47 -15.00 13.00
CA ALA A 2 7.88 -14.91 11.66
C ALA A 2 7.72 -13.43 11.28
N HIS A 3 8.41 -12.99 10.23
CA HIS A 3 8.19 -11.66 9.64
C HIS A 3 6.89 -11.74 8.84
N TYR A 4 5.78 -11.27 9.43
CA TYR A 4 4.48 -11.29 8.76
C TYR A 4 4.45 -10.24 7.65
N GLN A 5 4.60 -10.67 6.41
CA GLN A 5 4.37 -9.82 5.24
C GLN A 5 2.87 -9.81 4.91
N PRO A 6 2.32 -8.71 4.38
CA PRO A 6 0.95 -8.70 3.91
C PRO A 6 0.72 -9.76 2.84
N SER A 7 -0.33 -10.56 3.02
CA SER A 7 -0.84 -11.45 1.98
C SER A 7 -1.63 -10.67 0.93
N LEU A 8 -1.84 -11.26 -0.25
CA LEU A 8 -2.74 -10.69 -1.24
C LEU A 8 -4.16 -10.45 -0.68
N SER A 9 -4.66 -11.33 0.19
CA SER A 9 -5.96 -11.15 0.85
C SER A 9 -6.00 -9.93 1.77
N TRP A 10 -4.89 -9.61 2.45
CA TRP A 10 -4.78 -8.39 3.24
C TRP A 10 -4.77 -7.15 2.33
N MET A 11 -4.05 -7.22 1.21
CA MET A 11 -4.02 -6.12 0.23
C MET A 11 -5.39 -5.87 -0.41
N GLU A 12 -6.18 -6.91 -0.66
CA GLU A 12 -7.58 -6.76 -1.10
C GLU A 12 -8.46 -6.12 -0.02
N ALA A 13 -8.25 -6.45 1.26
CA ALA A 13 -8.93 -5.77 2.36
C ALA A 13 -8.53 -4.29 2.45
N TYR A 14 -7.25 -3.97 2.21
CA TYR A 14 -6.77 -2.59 2.10
C TYR A 14 -7.46 -1.84 0.95
N ARG A 15 -7.58 -2.45 -0.24
CA ARG A 15 -8.36 -1.88 -1.36
C ARG A 15 -9.79 -1.58 -0.95
N HIS A 16 -10.45 -2.54 -0.28
CA HIS A 16 -11.82 -2.35 0.18
C HIS A 16 -11.93 -1.19 1.18
N ALA A 17 -11.04 -1.14 2.17
CA ALA A 17 -11.00 -0.07 3.17
C ALA A 17 -10.88 1.31 2.51
N VAL A 18 -9.88 1.51 1.64
CA VAL A 18 -9.66 2.78 0.93
C VAL A 18 -10.88 3.15 0.07
N ASN A 19 -11.40 2.20 -0.72
CA ASN A 19 -12.49 2.51 -1.65
C ASN A 19 -13.83 2.78 -0.96
N SER A 20 -14.04 2.22 0.24
CA SER A 20 -15.25 2.40 1.06
C SER A 20 -15.23 3.65 1.93
N ASP A 21 -14.06 4.27 2.10
CA ASP A 21 -13.90 5.47 2.91
C ASP A 21 -14.28 6.73 2.12
N LYS A 22 -15.26 7.48 2.64
CA LYS A 22 -15.74 8.73 2.04
C LYS A 22 -14.71 9.86 2.09
N GLU A 23 -13.85 9.87 3.11
CA GLU A 23 -12.78 10.86 3.22
C GLU A 23 -11.73 10.61 2.13
N MET A 24 -11.36 9.34 1.92
CA MET A 24 -10.43 8.96 0.86
C MET A 24 -10.94 9.28 -0.54
N GLU A 25 -12.25 9.26 -0.76
CA GLU A 25 -12.86 9.72 -2.01
C GLU A 25 -12.60 11.20 -2.29
N VAL A 26 -12.66 12.05 -1.26
CA VAL A 26 -12.45 13.50 -1.40
C VAL A 26 -10.96 13.82 -1.48
N VAL A 27 -10.15 13.29 -0.55
CA VAL A 27 -8.71 13.57 -0.48
C VAL A 27 -7.98 13.00 -1.69
N GLY A 28 -8.44 11.85 -2.19
CA GLY A 28 -7.84 11.15 -3.32
C GLY A 28 -8.33 11.59 -4.70
N ASP A 29 -9.31 12.49 -4.83
CA ASP A 29 -10.00 12.78 -6.10
C ASP A 29 -9.04 13.09 -7.27
N TRP A 30 -7.97 13.84 -6.99
CA TRP A 30 -6.96 14.22 -7.98
C TRP A 30 -5.81 13.22 -8.14
N PHE A 31 -5.81 12.13 -7.37
CA PHE A 31 -4.74 11.14 -7.37
C PHE A 31 -5.06 10.02 -8.37
N THR A 32 -4.29 10.01 -9.47
CA THR A 32 -4.35 9.00 -10.52
C THR A 32 -2.94 8.58 -10.89
N GLU A 33 -2.45 7.51 -10.27
CA GLU A 33 -1.10 7.01 -10.49
C GLU A 33 -1.02 5.50 -10.27
N ASP A 34 0.03 4.89 -10.81
CA ASP A 34 0.49 3.57 -10.43
C ASP A 34 1.70 3.72 -9.50
N PHE A 35 1.60 3.23 -8.27
CA PHE A 35 2.69 3.30 -7.29
C PHE A 35 2.93 1.93 -6.66
N LYS A 36 4.12 1.74 -6.09
CA LYS A 36 4.53 0.46 -5.52
C LYS A 36 4.68 0.52 -4.01
N ILE A 37 4.24 -0.52 -3.30
CA ILE A 37 4.57 -0.75 -1.90
C ILE A 37 5.42 -2.02 -1.80
N SER A 38 6.60 -1.90 -1.23
CA SER A 38 7.56 -2.99 -1.04
C SER A 38 7.62 -3.42 0.44
N PHE A 39 7.29 -4.69 0.70
CA PHE A 39 7.39 -5.36 2.00
C PHE A 39 8.45 -6.46 1.93
N GLU A 40 9.71 -6.10 2.22
CA GLU A 40 10.85 -7.01 2.42
C GLU A 40 10.79 -8.34 1.64
N GLY A 41 10.78 -8.29 0.30
CA GLY A 41 10.74 -9.47 -0.57
C GLY A 41 9.44 -9.67 -1.34
N THR A 42 8.38 -8.94 -0.98
CA THR A 42 7.12 -8.91 -1.73
C THR A 42 6.81 -7.48 -2.17
N ASP A 43 6.58 -7.30 -3.47
CA ASP A 43 6.23 -6.01 -4.08
C ASP A 43 4.76 -6.02 -4.51
N TYR A 44 4.00 -4.97 -4.21
CA TYR A 44 2.65 -4.77 -4.73
C TYR A 44 2.57 -3.50 -5.56
N LEU A 45 2.12 -3.62 -6.81
CA LEU A 45 1.70 -2.46 -7.59
C LEU A 45 0.26 -2.11 -7.22
N ILE A 46 0.05 -0.84 -6.89
CA ILE A 46 -1.25 -0.26 -6.57
C ILE A 46 -1.60 0.71 -7.69
N SER A 47 -2.66 0.40 -8.43
CA SER A 47 -3.17 1.29 -9.48
C SER A 47 -4.36 2.08 -8.94
N VAL A 48 -4.23 3.40 -8.91
CA VAL A 48 -5.27 4.31 -8.42
C VAL A 48 -5.79 5.18 -9.56
N ARG A 49 -7.11 5.31 -9.68
CA ARG A 49 -7.77 6.21 -10.63
C ARG A 49 -8.84 7.00 -9.89
N GLY A 50 -8.75 8.33 -9.92
CA GLY A 50 -9.68 9.22 -9.21
C GLY A 50 -9.83 8.87 -7.73
N GLY A 51 -8.71 8.62 -7.04
CA GLY A 51 -8.71 8.26 -5.62
C GLY A 51 -9.16 6.85 -5.26
N LYS A 52 -9.60 6.02 -6.23
CA LYS A 52 -10.00 4.63 -6.00
C LYS A 52 -8.93 3.66 -6.48
N ILE A 53 -8.60 2.68 -5.66
CA ILE A 53 -7.71 1.57 -6.04
C ILE A 53 -8.49 0.65 -6.98
N VAL A 54 -8.07 0.58 -8.24
CA VAL A 54 -8.74 -0.21 -9.29
C VAL A 54 -8.09 -1.58 -9.48
N GLU A 55 -6.80 -1.71 -9.19
CA GLU A 55 -6.03 -2.96 -9.34
C GLU A 55 -4.94 -3.03 -8.26
N ILE A 56 -4.69 -4.25 -7.77
CA ILE A 56 -3.49 -4.59 -7.01
C ILE A 56 -2.84 -5.80 -7.68
N ALA A 57 -1.56 -5.69 -8.02
CA ALA A 57 -0.78 -6.80 -8.57
C ALA A 57 0.37 -7.16 -7.64
N GLU A 58 0.42 -8.41 -7.19
CA GLU A 58 1.55 -8.98 -6.45
C GLU A 58 2.71 -9.30 -7.40
N ASN A 59 3.92 -8.92 -7.01
CA ASN A 59 5.17 -9.10 -7.74
C ASN A 59 5.02 -8.75 -9.24
N PRO A 60 4.66 -7.50 -9.54
CA PRO A 60 4.40 -7.06 -10.91
C PRO A 60 5.64 -7.24 -11.79
N ARG A 61 5.40 -7.48 -13.07
CA ARG A 61 6.46 -7.44 -14.08
C ARG A 61 7.03 -6.02 -14.19
N PHE A 62 8.28 -5.92 -14.64
CA PHE A 62 9.01 -4.65 -14.79
C PHE A 62 8.53 -3.79 -15.98
N ASP A 63 7.49 -4.21 -16.70
CA ASP A 63 6.92 -3.54 -17.87
C ASP A 63 5.85 -2.49 -17.50
N ARG A 64 5.48 -2.39 -16.22
CA ARG A 64 4.52 -1.39 -15.74
C ARG A 64 5.24 -0.17 -15.14
N PRO A 65 4.93 1.06 -15.60
CA PRO A 65 5.52 2.26 -15.03
C PRO A 65 5.09 2.42 -13.55
N VAL A 66 6.01 2.95 -12.74
CA VAL A 66 5.80 3.20 -11.31
C VAL A 66 6.20 4.64 -11.03
N ALA A 67 5.24 5.47 -10.61
CA ALA A 67 5.49 6.88 -10.31
C ALA A 67 6.44 7.03 -9.11
N PHE A 68 6.22 6.23 -8.06
CA PHE A 68 7.07 6.17 -6.88
C PHE A 68 6.93 4.83 -6.14
N THR A 69 7.88 4.52 -5.28
CA THR A 69 7.88 3.30 -4.44
C THR A 69 8.01 3.66 -2.97
N LEU A 70 7.11 3.14 -2.13
CA LEU A 70 7.26 3.11 -0.68
C LEU A 70 7.95 1.81 -0.27
N ARG A 71 9.11 1.91 0.39
CA ARG A 71 9.92 0.74 0.79
C ARG A 71 10.50 0.92 2.16
N ALA A 72 10.35 -0.11 2.99
CA ALA A 72 11.02 -0.20 4.28
C ALA A 72 11.18 -1.68 4.71
N PRO A 73 12.12 -1.99 5.63
CA PRO A 73 12.14 -3.28 6.32
C PRO A 73 10.84 -3.53 7.10
N MET A 74 10.46 -4.78 7.34
CA MET A 74 9.24 -5.09 8.09
C MET A 74 9.24 -4.49 9.51
N SER A 75 10.41 -4.33 10.13
CA SER A 75 10.55 -3.68 11.44
C SER A 75 10.11 -2.20 11.43
N VAL A 76 10.26 -1.50 10.31
CA VAL A 76 9.83 -0.11 10.14
C VAL A 76 8.35 -0.06 9.80
N TRP A 77 7.87 -0.91 8.89
CA TRP A 77 6.45 -1.02 8.58
C TRP A 77 5.60 -1.33 9.82
N ASN A 78 6.04 -2.30 10.63
CA ASN A 78 5.35 -2.66 11.87
C ASN A 78 5.29 -1.52 12.90
N LYS A 79 6.29 -0.63 12.91
CA LYS A 79 6.26 0.59 13.74
C LYS A 79 5.30 1.63 13.16
N PHE A 80 5.29 1.80 11.84
CA PHE A 80 4.48 2.80 11.14
C PHE A 80 2.98 2.53 11.29
N ILE A 81 2.55 1.27 11.21
CA ILE A 81 1.13 0.88 11.33
C ILE A 81 0.70 0.61 12.78
N ASN A 82 1.59 0.80 13.76
CA ASN A 82 1.27 0.55 15.15
C ASN A 82 0.24 1.57 15.64
N PRO A 83 -0.94 1.15 16.14
CA PRO A 83 -1.97 2.08 16.63
C PRO A 83 -1.49 2.89 17.85
N ASN A 84 -0.50 2.39 18.59
CA ASN A 84 0.15 3.11 19.67
C ASN A 84 1.66 3.16 19.39
N PRO A 85 2.10 4.06 18.49
CA PRO A 85 3.51 4.14 18.14
C PRO A 85 4.33 4.51 19.38
N PRO A 86 5.54 3.95 19.55
CA PRO A 86 6.43 4.42 20.60
C PRO A 86 6.69 5.91 20.40
N PRO A 87 6.86 6.70 21.48
CA PRO A 87 7.18 8.11 21.36
C PRO A 87 8.39 8.29 20.46
N LEU A 88 8.29 9.23 19.52
CA LEU A 88 9.45 9.69 18.76
C LEU A 88 10.36 10.41 19.76
N TYR A 89 11.54 9.84 20.02
CA TYR A 89 12.56 10.45 20.89
C TYR A 89 13.07 11.76 20.30
#